data_AF-A0A813L2K7-F1
#
_entry.id   AF-A0A813L2K7-F1
#
_cell.length_a   1.000
_cell.length_b   1.000
_cell.length_c   1.000
_cell.angle_alpha   90.00
_cell.angle_beta   90.00
_cell.angle_gamma   90.00
#
_symmetry.space_group_name_H-M   'P 1'
#
loop_
_entity.id
_entity.type
_entity.pdbx_description
1 polymer ?
#
loop_
_entity_poly.entity_id
_entity_poly.type
_entity_poly.pdbx_seq_one_letter_code
_entity_poly.pdbx_strand_id
1 'polypeptide(L)'
;EGDVTESQLADLQRLMDEVPRIEAALKNFLSLRMAEILAPSLGLRGKEDEGEDEEAEEPASSAQLQGCARVLLRALNALELPASVEWGLRNPQGDSEGGLAFMERLGAYKVVQILWKRCKSAGQKPGKMLGLTALRIALPEVVPQLMSDVKASAAAAGATESQLRRFIEGFVATTKADSDQGARATDADLVWAEDMNRAIAARQNARRVEAEERTKRAASNGSFAEEMRSALDTCKEDEGEDEDEAQSSVHIEEVQ
;
A
#
# COMPACT_ATOMS: atom_id res chain seq x y z
N GLU A 1 -8.35 2.76 -39.65
CA GLU A 1 -8.69 2.94 -38.22
C GLU A 1 -9.95 2.11 -37.99
N GLY A 2 -9.96 1.21 -37.00
CA GLY A 2 -11.13 0.35 -36.77
C GLY A 2 -12.21 1.12 -36.00
N ASP A 3 -13.48 0.87 -36.30
CA ASP A 3 -14.61 1.51 -35.62
C ASP A 3 -14.54 1.28 -34.12
N VAL A 4 -14.61 2.38 -33.36
CA VAL A 4 -14.65 2.36 -31.89
C VAL A 4 -16.09 2.04 -31.48
N THR A 5 -16.28 1.01 -30.66
CA THR A 5 -17.62 0.61 -30.20
C THR A 5 -18.14 1.60 -29.16
N GLU A 6 -19.46 1.65 -28.96
CA GLU A 6 -20.07 2.51 -27.92
C GLU A 6 -19.55 2.19 -26.51
N SER A 7 -19.37 0.89 -26.21
CA SER A 7 -18.73 0.45 -24.97
C SER A 7 -17.31 1.01 -24.82
N GLN A 8 -16.52 1.03 -25.90
CA GLN A 8 -15.18 1.60 -25.87
C GLN A 8 -15.23 3.12 -25.66
N LEU A 9 -16.21 3.84 -26.23
CA LEU A 9 -16.38 5.27 -25.97
C LEU A 9 -16.70 5.56 -24.49
N ALA A 10 -17.56 4.75 -23.87
CA ALA A 10 -17.84 4.86 -22.44
C ALA A 10 -16.59 4.61 -21.58
N ASP A 11 -15.79 3.59 -21.92
CA ASP A 11 -14.52 3.33 -21.24
C ASP A 11 -13.50 4.46 -21.44
N LEU A 12 -13.42 5.03 -22.65
CA LEU A 12 -12.55 6.17 -22.92
C LEU A 12 -12.90 7.35 -22.02
N GLN A 13 -14.18 7.67 -21.88
CA GLN A 13 -14.65 8.75 -21.01
C GLN A 13 -14.35 8.44 -19.54
N ARG A 14 -14.66 7.22 -19.07
CA ARG A 14 -14.36 6.78 -17.69
C ARG A 14 -12.87 6.94 -17.36
N LEU A 15 -11.98 6.56 -18.27
CA LEU A 15 -10.53 6.70 -18.09
C LEU A 15 -10.08 8.17 -18.13
N MET A 16 -10.73 9.00 -18.95
CA MET A 16 -10.49 10.43 -18.98
C MET A 16 -10.97 11.12 -17.69
N ASP A 17 -11.94 10.57 -16.98
CA ASP A 17 -12.43 11.12 -15.71
C ASP A 17 -11.68 10.55 -14.49
N GLU A 18 -10.80 9.57 -14.68
CA GLU A 18 -10.07 8.89 -13.60
C GLU A 18 -9.14 9.86 -12.85
N VAL A 19 -9.38 10.00 -11.55
CA VAL A 19 -8.55 10.76 -10.61
C VAL A 19 -8.13 9.88 -9.42
N PRO A 20 -6.93 10.09 -8.85
CA PRO A 20 -5.92 11.06 -9.27
C PRO A 20 -5.19 10.64 -10.55
N ARG A 21 -4.61 11.64 -11.24
CA ARG A 21 -3.73 11.41 -12.39
C ARG A 21 -2.40 10.82 -11.93
N ILE A 22 -1.69 10.13 -12.82
CA ILE A 22 -0.39 9.51 -12.53
C ILE A 22 0.59 10.49 -11.87
N GLU A 23 0.70 11.72 -12.38
CA GLU A 23 1.60 12.73 -11.81
C GLU A 23 1.18 13.13 -10.38
N ALA A 24 -0.12 13.22 -10.09
CA ALA A 24 -0.63 13.54 -8.76
C ALA A 24 -0.37 12.37 -7.79
N ALA A 25 -0.65 11.13 -8.22
CA ALA A 25 -0.34 9.94 -7.44
C ALA A 25 1.16 9.82 -7.13
N LEU A 26 2.03 10.10 -8.10
CA LEU A 26 3.48 10.08 -7.89
C LEU A 26 3.93 11.16 -6.90
N LYS A 27 3.28 12.33 -6.87
CA LYS A 27 3.53 13.37 -5.85
C LYS A 27 3.08 12.90 -4.47
N ASN A 28 1.89 12.29 -4.35
CA ASN A 28 1.42 11.73 -3.09
C ASN A 28 2.40 10.67 -2.56
N PHE A 29 2.85 9.76 -3.42
CA PHE A 29 3.86 8.76 -3.08
C PHE A 29 5.19 9.39 -2.61
N LEU A 30 5.67 10.40 -3.34
CA LEU A 30 6.87 11.14 -2.97
C LEU A 30 6.74 11.80 -1.60
N SER A 31 5.60 12.43 -1.31
CA SER A 31 5.30 13.03 -0.01
C SER A 31 5.31 11.99 1.12
N LEU A 32 4.77 10.79 0.89
CA LEU A 32 4.83 9.69 1.87
C LEU A 32 6.28 9.25 2.12
N ARG A 33 7.08 9.02 1.08
CA ARG A 33 8.50 8.63 1.22
C ARG A 33 9.34 9.70 1.91
N MET A 34 9.06 10.98 1.67
CA MET A 34 9.71 12.07 2.40
C MET A 34 9.32 12.11 3.88
N ALA A 35 8.04 11.86 4.20
CA ALA A 35 7.58 11.80 5.58
C ALA A 35 8.21 10.63 6.35
N GLU A 36 8.41 9.48 5.71
CA GLU A 36 9.12 8.33 6.30
C GLU A 36 10.55 8.66 6.71
N ILE A 37 11.28 9.45 5.91
CA ILE A 37 12.65 9.88 6.23
C ILE A 37 12.68 10.81 7.44
N LEU A 38 11.65 11.66 7.61
CA LEU A 38 11.57 12.62 8.72
C LEU A 38 11.12 11.97 10.04
N ALA A 39 10.49 10.80 9.99
CA ALA A 39 10.05 10.06 11.17
C ALA A 39 10.65 8.64 11.27
N PRO A 40 12.00 8.47 11.32
CA PRO A 40 12.63 7.15 11.41
C PRO A 40 12.23 6.40 12.70
N SER A 41 11.99 7.15 13.78
CA SER A 41 11.68 6.63 15.12
C SER A 41 10.28 6.05 15.28
N LEU A 42 9.37 6.25 14.32
CA LEU A 42 8.01 5.71 14.38
C LEU A 42 7.94 4.23 13.99
N GLY A 43 9.06 3.58 13.64
CA GLY A 43 9.09 2.15 13.35
C GLY A 43 8.19 1.75 12.16
N LEU A 44 7.89 2.70 11.26
CA LEU A 44 7.07 2.47 10.08
C LEU A 44 7.81 1.68 8.98
N ARG A 45 9.13 1.52 9.10
CA ARG A 45 9.84 0.41 8.44
C ARG A 45 9.35 -0.86 9.12
N GLY A 46 8.38 -1.52 8.51
CA GLY A 46 7.87 -2.81 8.99
C GLY A 46 9.03 -3.70 9.40
N LYS A 47 9.00 -4.15 10.65
CA LYS A 47 10.00 -5.00 11.33
C LYS A 47 10.18 -6.39 10.70
N GLU A 48 9.72 -6.60 9.47
CA GLU A 48 9.56 -7.91 8.87
C GLU A 48 10.80 -8.39 8.10
N ASP A 49 11.90 -7.61 8.11
CA ASP A 49 13.14 -7.97 7.41
C ASP A 49 14.37 -7.85 8.32
N GLU A 50 14.26 -8.40 9.55
CA GLU A 50 15.42 -8.66 10.42
C GLU A 50 16.19 -9.92 9.92
N GLY A 51 16.47 -9.96 8.62
CA GLY A 51 17.46 -10.85 8.01
C GLY A 51 18.83 -10.21 8.12
N GLU A 52 19.69 -10.81 8.93
CA GLU A 52 21.07 -10.40 9.17
C GLU A 52 21.83 -10.23 7.83
N ASP A 53 22.60 -9.14 7.71
CA ASP A 53 23.59 -8.83 6.66
C ASP A 53 23.19 -7.93 5.45
N GLU A 54 22.07 -7.21 5.45
CA GLU A 54 21.97 -6.01 4.59
C GLU A 54 22.68 -4.83 5.28
N GLU A 55 23.88 -4.50 4.79
CA GLU A 55 24.58 -3.25 5.12
C GLU A 55 23.56 -2.11 5.14
N ALA A 56 23.46 -1.39 6.26
CA ALA A 56 22.45 -0.37 6.49
C ALA A 56 22.54 0.74 5.44
N GLU A 57 21.88 0.55 4.30
CA GLU A 57 21.90 1.51 3.21
C GLU A 57 21.31 2.82 3.70
N GLU A 58 22.06 3.90 3.46
CA GLU A 58 21.62 5.24 3.82
C GLU A 58 20.28 5.56 3.15
N PRO A 59 19.30 6.08 3.91
CA PRO A 59 18.02 6.46 3.35
C PRO A 59 18.24 7.53 2.28
N ALA A 60 17.55 7.39 1.14
CA ALA A 60 17.60 8.39 0.08
C ALA A 60 17.20 9.76 0.61
N SER A 61 17.95 10.81 0.29
CA SER A 61 17.58 12.20 0.55
C SER A 61 16.32 12.60 -0.23
N SER A 62 15.68 13.70 0.19
CA SER A 62 14.52 14.26 -0.52
C SER A 62 14.83 14.60 -1.99
N ALA A 63 16.05 15.07 -2.28
CA ALA A 63 16.51 15.37 -3.64
C ALA A 63 16.65 14.09 -4.48
N GLN A 64 17.17 13.01 -3.90
CA GLN A 64 17.27 11.70 -4.54
C GLN A 64 15.89 11.13 -4.88
N LEU A 65 14.94 11.17 -3.95
CA LEU A 65 13.56 10.73 -4.20
C LEU A 65 12.89 11.54 -5.32
N GLN A 66 13.07 12.86 -5.34
CA GLN A 66 12.59 13.73 -6.44
C GLN A 66 13.24 13.37 -7.77
N GLY A 67 14.52 13.00 -7.77
CA GLY A 67 15.23 12.47 -8.91
C GLY A 67 14.59 11.19 -9.46
N CYS A 68 14.37 10.20 -8.59
CA CYS A 68 13.72 8.94 -8.95
C CYS A 68 12.33 9.16 -9.55
N ALA A 69 11.51 10.00 -8.93
CA ALA A 69 10.18 10.36 -9.44
C ALA A 69 10.26 11.00 -10.84
N ARG A 70 11.21 11.92 -11.07
CA ARG A 70 11.39 12.58 -12.38
C ARG A 70 11.84 11.60 -13.46
N VAL A 71 12.73 10.67 -13.14
CA VAL A 71 13.19 9.62 -14.09
C VAL A 71 12.02 8.73 -14.50
N LEU A 72 11.25 8.23 -13.53
CA LEU A 72 10.07 7.41 -13.80
C LEU A 72 9.02 8.17 -14.64
N LEU A 73 8.67 9.39 -14.25
CA LEU A 73 7.68 10.20 -14.97
C LEU A 73 8.15 10.57 -16.39
N ARG A 74 9.45 10.81 -16.58
CA ARG A 74 10.03 11.05 -17.91
C ARG A 74 9.90 9.81 -18.78
N ALA A 75 10.26 8.65 -18.27
CA ALA A 75 10.16 7.38 -18.99
C ALA A 75 8.71 7.05 -19.36
N LEU A 76 7.76 7.21 -18.42
CA LEU A 76 6.33 7.07 -18.68
C LEU A 76 5.86 7.99 -19.80
N ASN A 77 6.20 9.28 -19.77
CA ASN A 77 5.75 10.20 -20.81
C ASN A 77 6.43 9.97 -22.17
N ALA A 78 7.62 9.35 -22.18
CA ALA A 78 8.32 8.99 -23.41
C ALA A 78 7.80 7.68 -24.04
N LEU A 79 7.21 6.79 -23.23
CA LEU A 79 6.72 5.48 -23.68
C LEU A 79 5.80 5.59 -24.90
N GLU A 80 6.09 4.79 -25.91
CA GLU A 80 5.16 4.44 -26.99
C GLU A 80 4.59 3.07 -26.68
N LEU A 81 3.27 3.00 -26.50
CA LEU A 81 2.61 1.71 -26.28
C LEU A 81 2.58 0.92 -27.60
N PRO A 82 2.97 -0.36 -27.59
CA PRO A 82 2.95 -1.20 -28.77
C PRO A 82 1.54 -1.38 -29.33
N ALA A 83 1.45 -1.89 -30.57
CA ALA A 83 0.16 -2.24 -31.14
C ALA A 83 -0.54 -3.31 -30.29
N SER A 84 -1.86 -3.22 -30.09
CA SER A 84 -2.62 -4.23 -29.32
C SER A 84 -2.37 -5.67 -29.76
N VAL A 85 -2.22 -5.92 -31.07
CA VAL A 85 -1.87 -7.25 -31.59
C VAL A 85 -0.49 -7.69 -31.11
N GLU A 86 0.51 -6.82 -31.21
CA GLU A 86 1.87 -7.10 -30.76
C GLU A 86 1.93 -7.31 -29.24
N TRP A 87 1.19 -6.50 -28.48
CA TRP A 87 1.08 -6.65 -27.04
C TRP A 87 0.43 -7.96 -26.64
N GLY A 88 -0.64 -8.38 -27.33
CA GLY A 88 -1.30 -9.67 -27.10
C GLY A 88 -0.40 -10.87 -27.39
N LEU A 89 0.49 -10.77 -28.39
CA LEU A 89 1.50 -11.80 -28.66
C LEU A 89 2.56 -11.89 -27.55
N ARG A 90 2.92 -10.75 -26.94
CA ARG A 90 3.88 -10.71 -25.82
C ARG A 90 3.28 -11.10 -24.47
N ASN A 91 1.96 -10.96 -24.32
CA ASN A 91 1.24 -11.22 -23.09
C ASN A 91 0.13 -12.25 -23.34
N PRO A 92 0.52 -13.51 -23.65
CA PRO A 92 -0.45 -14.56 -23.99
C PRO A 92 -1.45 -14.79 -22.86
N GLN A 93 -2.54 -15.47 -23.19
CA GLN A 93 -3.52 -15.93 -22.21
C GLN A 93 -2.83 -16.83 -21.17
N GLY A 94 -3.04 -16.54 -19.90
CA GLY A 94 -2.50 -17.38 -18.81
C GLY A 94 -3.26 -18.70 -18.67
N ASP A 95 -2.63 -19.72 -18.09
CA ASP A 95 -3.23 -21.05 -17.93
C ASP A 95 -4.52 -21.05 -17.10
N SER A 96 -4.64 -20.12 -16.16
CA SER A 96 -5.83 -19.91 -15.31
C SER A 96 -6.79 -18.84 -15.83
N GLU A 97 -6.41 -18.11 -16.88
CA GLU A 97 -7.20 -17.01 -17.44
C GLU A 97 -8.22 -17.57 -18.43
N GLY A 98 -9.50 -17.28 -18.23
CA GLY A 98 -10.54 -17.63 -19.20
C GLY A 98 -10.41 -16.82 -20.49
N GLY A 99 -10.84 -17.39 -21.63
CA GLY A 99 -10.74 -16.69 -22.92
C GLY A 99 -11.51 -15.35 -22.95
N LEU A 100 -12.63 -15.25 -22.23
CA LEU A 100 -13.36 -13.99 -22.07
C LEU A 100 -12.55 -12.95 -21.30
N ALA A 101 -11.93 -13.33 -20.17
CA ALA A 101 -11.09 -12.44 -19.37
C ALA A 101 -9.88 -11.95 -20.17
N PHE A 102 -9.27 -12.82 -20.99
CA PHE A 102 -8.20 -12.42 -21.91
C PHE A 102 -8.67 -11.36 -22.92
N MET A 103 -9.85 -11.56 -23.53
CA MET A 103 -10.43 -10.61 -24.48
C MET A 103 -10.80 -9.27 -23.83
N GLU A 104 -11.30 -9.29 -22.59
CA GLU A 104 -11.57 -8.09 -21.80
C GLU A 104 -10.27 -7.34 -21.48
N ARG A 105 -9.22 -8.06 -21.06
CA ARG A 105 -7.88 -7.50 -20.82
C ARG A 105 -7.29 -6.87 -22.08
N LEU A 106 -7.39 -7.55 -23.22
CA LEU A 106 -6.95 -7.03 -24.52
C LEU A 106 -7.78 -5.83 -24.98
N GLY A 107 -9.08 -5.84 -24.71
CA GLY A 107 -9.99 -4.71 -24.95
C GLY A 107 -9.59 -3.48 -24.13
N ALA A 108 -9.39 -3.64 -22.82
CA ALA A 108 -8.92 -2.58 -21.93
C ALA A 108 -7.56 -2.02 -22.38
N TYR A 109 -6.63 -2.89 -22.78
CA TYR A 109 -5.35 -2.49 -23.37
C TYR A 109 -5.55 -1.61 -24.59
N LYS A 110 -6.37 -2.03 -25.55
CA LYS A 110 -6.63 -1.28 -26.79
C LYS A 110 -7.20 0.11 -26.49
N VAL A 111 -8.13 0.22 -25.55
CA VAL A 111 -8.72 1.51 -25.13
C VAL A 111 -7.63 2.44 -24.56
N VAL A 112 -6.80 1.95 -23.64
CA VAL A 112 -5.69 2.73 -23.06
C VAL A 112 -4.68 3.11 -24.14
N GLN A 113 -4.33 2.20 -25.04
CA GLN A 113 -3.42 2.47 -26.15
C GLN A 113 -3.91 3.62 -27.05
N ILE A 114 -5.22 3.64 -27.38
CA ILE A 114 -5.84 4.71 -28.16
C ILE A 114 -5.76 6.05 -27.41
N LEU A 115 -6.11 6.08 -26.12
CA LEU A 115 -5.99 7.31 -25.31
C LEU A 115 -4.56 7.80 -25.21
N TRP A 116 -3.62 6.88 -24.99
CA TRP A 116 -2.20 7.18 -24.86
C TRP A 116 -1.68 7.85 -26.13
N LYS A 117 -1.96 7.24 -27.29
CA LYS A 117 -1.60 7.79 -28.60
C LYS A 117 -2.25 9.15 -28.83
N ARG A 118 -3.54 9.29 -28.49
CA ARG A 118 -4.28 10.57 -28.63
C ARG A 118 -3.68 11.67 -27.76
N CYS A 119 -3.31 11.37 -26.52
CA CYS A 119 -2.64 12.31 -25.62
C CYS A 119 -1.33 12.79 -26.25
N LYS A 120 -0.48 11.86 -26.72
CA LYS A 120 0.81 12.19 -27.33
C LYS A 120 0.65 12.98 -28.63
N SER A 121 -0.29 12.60 -29.51
CA SER A 121 -0.57 13.34 -30.75
C SER A 121 -1.08 14.76 -30.50
N ALA A 122 -1.75 14.97 -29.37
CA ALA A 122 -2.18 16.30 -28.92
C ALA A 122 -1.08 17.10 -28.18
N GLY A 123 0.16 16.58 -28.11
CA GLY A 123 1.26 17.19 -27.36
C GLY A 123 1.08 17.14 -25.84
N GLN A 124 0.10 16.38 -25.34
CA GLN A 124 -0.16 16.20 -23.93
C GLN A 124 0.67 15.05 -23.36
N LYS A 125 1.01 15.16 -22.08
CA LYS A 125 1.77 14.15 -21.36
C LYS A 125 0.81 13.10 -20.79
N PRO A 126 0.92 11.80 -21.13
CA PRO A 126 0.06 10.76 -20.57
C PRO A 126 -0.01 10.77 -19.04
N GLY A 127 1.12 11.03 -18.36
CA GLY A 127 1.17 11.11 -16.91
C GLY A 127 0.32 12.24 -16.28
N LYS A 128 -0.03 13.26 -17.06
CA LYS A 128 -0.93 14.35 -16.63
C LYS A 128 -2.40 14.08 -16.94
N MET A 129 -2.66 13.28 -17.98
CA MET A 129 -4.00 13.10 -18.53
C MET A 129 -4.68 11.82 -18.06
N LEU A 130 -3.91 10.81 -17.66
CA LEU A 130 -4.42 9.47 -17.36
C LEU A 130 -4.17 9.10 -15.89
N GLY A 131 -4.99 8.18 -15.38
CA GLY A 131 -4.97 7.71 -14.00
C GLY A 131 -4.38 6.30 -13.82
N LEU A 132 -4.82 5.64 -12.74
CA LEU A 132 -4.32 4.33 -12.29
C LEU A 132 -4.48 3.24 -13.33
N THR A 133 -5.63 3.16 -14.01
CA THR A 133 -5.91 2.08 -14.96
C THR A 133 -4.92 2.11 -16.13
N ALA A 134 -4.63 3.30 -16.66
CA ALA A 134 -3.62 3.45 -17.71
C ALA A 134 -2.21 3.14 -17.20
N LEU A 135 -1.89 3.54 -15.96
CA LEU A 135 -0.60 3.25 -15.36
C LEU A 135 -0.36 1.75 -15.20
N ARG A 136 -1.36 0.98 -14.77
CA ARG A 136 -1.26 -0.48 -14.61
C ARG A 136 -0.84 -1.18 -15.90
N ILE A 137 -1.19 -0.61 -17.05
CA ILE A 137 -0.82 -1.12 -18.38
C ILE A 137 0.56 -0.61 -18.81
N ALA A 138 0.86 0.66 -18.57
CA ALA A 138 2.12 1.26 -19.03
C ALA A 138 3.33 0.91 -18.15
N LEU A 139 3.12 0.72 -16.85
CA LEU A 139 4.19 0.53 -15.87
C LEU A 139 4.99 -0.77 -16.11
N PRO A 140 4.35 -1.93 -16.42
CA PRO A 140 5.08 -3.15 -16.80
C PRO A 140 5.97 -3.00 -18.04
N GLU A 141 5.66 -2.05 -18.94
CA GLU A 141 6.50 -1.78 -20.12
C GLU A 141 7.67 -0.85 -19.79
N VAL A 142 7.50 0.09 -18.85
CA VAL A 142 8.50 1.11 -18.49
C VAL A 142 9.53 0.58 -17.50
N VAL A 143 9.12 -0.21 -16.50
CA VAL A 143 10.02 -0.69 -15.45
C VAL A 143 11.19 -1.51 -16.04
N PRO A 144 10.98 -2.49 -16.95
CA PRO A 144 12.09 -3.22 -17.56
C PRO A 144 13.05 -2.31 -18.35
N GLN A 145 12.54 -1.26 -19.02
CA GLN A 145 13.39 -0.31 -19.75
C GLN A 145 14.31 0.45 -18.78
N LEU A 146 13.77 0.93 -17.66
CA LEU A 146 14.56 1.58 -16.61
C LEU A 146 15.55 0.62 -15.96
N MET A 147 15.16 -0.64 -15.74
CA MET A 147 16.01 -1.65 -15.11
C MET A 147 17.11 -2.20 -16.03
N SER A 148 16.91 -2.17 -17.36
CA SER A 148 17.91 -2.61 -18.35
C SER A 148 19.19 -1.77 -18.31
N ASP A 149 19.08 -0.49 -17.92
CA ASP A 149 20.19 0.41 -17.64
C ASP A 149 19.93 1.17 -16.33
N VAL A 150 19.85 0.38 -15.25
CA VAL A 150 19.59 0.91 -13.91
C VAL A 150 20.67 1.90 -13.47
N LYS A 151 21.92 1.70 -13.91
CA LYS A 151 23.05 2.57 -13.57
C LYS A 151 22.88 3.96 -14.18
N ALA A 152 22.59 4.06 -15.47
CA ALA A 152 22.33 5.36 -16.11
C ALA A 152 21.07 6.02 -15.54
N SER A 153 20.03 5.23 -15.27
CA SER A 153 18.79 5.72 -14.68
C SER A 153 19.00 6.29 -13.27
N ALA A 154 19.79 5.60 -12.44
CA ALA A 154 20.13 6.02 -11.08
C ALA A 154 21.03 7.27 -11.09
N ALA A 155 22.03 7.32 -11.98
CA ALA A 155 22.84 8.52 -12.18
C ALA A 155 21.99 9.73 -12.62
N ALA A 156 21.02 9.54 -13.52
CA ALA A 156 20.08 10.58 -13.94
C ALA A 156 19.14 11.04 -12.81
N ALA A 157 18.82 10.14 -11.88
CA ALA A 157 18.09 10.46 -10.65
C ALA A 157 18.99 11.14 -9.59
N GLY A 158 20.31 11.04 -9.69
CA GLY A 158 21.23 11.45 -8.63
C GLY A 158 21.15 10.55 -7.40
N ALA A 159 20.73 9.30 -7.56
CA ALA A 159 20.53 8.30 -6.51
C ALA A 159 21.38 7.04 -6.75
N THR A 160 21.48 6.16 -5.77
CA THR A 160 22.08 4.83 -5.96
C THR A 160 21.12 3.92 -6.74
N GLU A 161 21.64 2.82 -7.32
CA GLU A 161 20.82 1.83 -8.02
C GLU A 161 19.76 1.21 -7.11
N SER A 162 20.15 0.87 -5.87
CA SER A 162 19.23 0.33 -4.86
C SER A 162 18.13 1.33 -4.50
N GLN A 163 18.48 2.60 -4.27
CA GLN A 163 17.50 3.66 -3.97
C GLN A 163 16.49 3.83 -5.11
N LEU A 164 16.94 3.77 -6.37
CA LEU A 164 16.04 3.83 -7.53
C LEU A 164 15.13 2.59 -7.61
N ARG A 165 15.68 1.39 -7.44
CA ARG A 165 14.91 0.12 -7.43
C ARG A 165 13.83 0.16 -6.36
N ARG A 166 14.22 0.44 -5.11
CA ARG A 166 13.30 0.53 -3.96
C ARG A 166 12.20 1.57 -4.17
N PHE A 167 12.54 2.72 -4.75
CA PHE A 167 11.54 3.74 -5.09
C PHE A 167 10.53 3.23 -6.12
N ILE A 168 11.01 2.63 -7.21
CA ILE A 168 10.16 2.12 -8.29
C ILE A 168 9.30 0.96 -7.78
N GLU A 169 9.88 -0.01 -7.08
CA GLU A 169 9.18 -1.16 -6.50
C GLU A 169 8.11 -0.72 -5.50
N GLY A 170 8.45 0.23 -4.62
CA GLY A 170 7.50 0.82 -3.69
C GLY A 170 6.32 1.50 -4.40
N PHE A 171 6.56 2.19 -5.52
CA PHE A 171 5.49 2.80 -6.30
C PHE A 171 4.67 1.76 -7.07
N VAL A 172 5.32 0.74 -7.67
CA VAL A 172 4.66 -0.38 -8.33
C VAL A 172 3.73 -1.11 -7.36
N ALA A 173 4.15 -1.34 -6.11
CA ALA A 173 3.33 -1.95 -5.08
C ALA A 173 2.02 -1.20 -4.85
N THR A 174 2.03 0.14 -4.91
CA THR A 174 0.81 0.96 -4.74
C THR A 174 -0.20 0.79 -5.89
N THR A 175 0.21 0.22 -7.02
CA THR A 175 -0.69 0.00 -8.17
C THR A 175 -1.41 -1.34 -8.11
N LYS A 176 -0.94 -2.30 -7.30
CA LYS A 176 -1.55 -3.62 -7.19
C LYS A 176 -2.87 -3.49 -6.43
N ALA A 177 -3.94 -4.05 -6.98
CA ALA A 177 -5.23 -4.12 -6.32
C ALA A 177 -5.17 -5.23 -5.28
N ASP A 178 -4.74 -4.94 -4.05
CA ASP A 178 -4.88 -5.89 -2.95
C ASP A 178 -6.33 -5.85 -2.45
N SER A 179 -7.21 -6.56 -3.15
CA SER A 179 -8.56 -6.86 -2.64
C SER A 179 -8.54 -7.91 -1.53
N ASP A 180 -7.45 -8.69 -1.40
CA ASP A 180 -7.40 -9.88 -0.53
C ASP A 180 -6.35 -9.83 0.60
N GLN A 181 -5.46 -8.83 0.64
CA GLN A 181 -4.52 -8.69 1.77
C GLN A 181 -5.20 -7.94 2.91
N GLY A 182 -5.74 -8.71 3.86
CA GLY A 182 -6.56 -8.24 4.97
C GLY A 182 -6.05 -6.95 5.64
N ALA A 183 -6.91 -5.93 5.60
CA ALA A 183 -7.05 -4.78 6.52
C ALA A 183 -5.81 -3.95 6.95
N ARG A 184 -4.59 -4.31 6.57
CA ARG A 184 -3.45 -3.40 6.70
C ARG A 184 -3.61 -2.35 5.61
N ALA A 185 -4.09 -1.17 6.00
CA ALA A 185 -4.20 0.00 5.13
C ALA A 185 -2.87 0.22 4.40
N THR A 186 -2.82 -0.21 3.15
CA THR A 186 -1.65 -0.06 2.29
C THR A 186 -1.50 1.42 1.95
N ASP A 187 -0.29 1.85 1.62
CA ASP A 187 -0.09 3.24 1.20
C ASP A 187 -0.78 3.55 -0.13
N ALA A 188 -1.28 2.53 -0.85
CA ALA A 188 -2.05 2.67 -2.08
C ALA A 188 -3.25 3.62 -1.91
N ASP A 189 -4.00 3.52 -0.82
CA ASP A 189 -5.17 4.37 -0.56
C ASP A 189 -4.79 5.85 -0.46
N LEU A 190 -3.63 6.16 0.11
CA LEU A 190 -3.14 7.53 0.24
C LEU A 190 -2.54 8.04 -1.07
N VAL A 191 -1.80 7.18 -1.78
CA VAL A 191 -1.19 7.51 -3.07
C VAL A 191 -2.26 7.83 -4.11
N TRP A 192 -3.32 7.03 -4.15
CA TRP A 192 -4.40 7.14 -5.11
C TRP A 192 -5.63 7.90 -4.59
N ALA A 193 -5.48 8.68 -3.50
CA ALA A 193 -6.50 9.62 -3.07
C ALA A 193 -6.52 10.88 -3.95
N GLU A 194 -7.73 11.33 -4.33
CA GLU A 194 -7.92 12.64 -4.98
C GLU A 194 -7.51 13.79 -4.04
N ASP A 195 -7.90 13.70 -2.77
CA ASP A 195 -7.48 14.61 -1.70
C ASP A 195 -6.71 13.83 -0.63
N MET A 196 -5.38 13.88 -0.74
CA MET A 196 -4.46 13.22 0.18
C MET A 196 -4.65 13.68 1.63
N ASN A 197 -4.94 14.96 1.87
CA ASN A 197 -5.11 15.49 3.22
C ASN A 197 -6.38 14.93 3.86
N ARG A 198 -7.48 14.87 3.10
CA ARG A 198 -8.72 14.24 3.55
C ARG A 198 -8.51 12.76 3.85
N ALA A 199 -7.76 12.03 3.01
CA ALA A 199 -7.46 10.62 3.24
C ALA A 199 -6.60 10.39 4.50
N ILE A 200 -5.59 11.24 4.74
CA ILE A 200 -4.78 11.21 5.98
C ILE A 200 -5.66 11.48 7.19
N ALA A 201 -6.50 12.52 7.16
CA ALA A 201 -7.41 12.86 8.26
C ALA A 201 -8.40 11.73 8.55
N ALA A 202 -8.95 11.09 7.52
CA ALA A 202 -9.82 9.93 7.66
C ALA A 202 -9.09 8.75 8.35
N ARG A 203 -7.85 8.46 7.94
CA ARG A 203 -7.02 7.41 8.56
C ARG A 203 -6.68 7.72 10.02
N GLN A 204 -6.36 8.97 10.33
CA GLN A 204 -6.12 9.42 11.71
C GLN A 204 -7.38 9.30 12.57
N ASN A 205 -8.54 9.71 12.04
CA ASN A 205 -9.81 9.58 12.75
C ASN A 205 -10.19 8.11 12.98
N ALA A 206 -10.00 7.24 11.99
CA ALA A 206 -10.24 5.80 12.12
C ALA A 206 -9.36 5.18 13.23
N ARG A 207 -8.07 5.50 13.25
CA ARG A 207 -7.14 5.06 14.32
C ARG A 207 -7.56 5.58 15.69
N ARG A 208 -8.02 6.84 15.77
CA ARG A 208 -8.50 7.44 17.02
C ARG A 208 -9.75 6.72 17.53
N VAL A 209 -10.75 6.49 16.67
CA VAL A 209 -11.97 5.77 17.03
C VAL A 209 -11.65 4.34 17.49
N GLU A 210 -10.78 3.63 16.77
CA GLU A 210 -10.37 2.28 17.16
C GLU A 210 -9.64 2.27 18.52
N ALA A 211 -8.78 3.26 18.78
CA ALA A 211 -8.10 3.40 20.06
C ALA A 211 -9.09 3.70 21.21
N GLU A 212 -10.06 4.59 20.97
CA GLU A 212 -11.14 4.88 21.92
C GLU A 212 -12.02 3.65 22.19
N GLU A 213 -12.29 2.83 21.18
CA GLU A 213 -13.01 1.56 21.36
C GLU A 213 -12.18 0.54 22.14
N ARG A 214 -10.86 0.46 21.90
CA ARG A 214 -9.96 -0.40 22.68
C ARG A 214 -9.89 0.02 24.14
N THR A 215 -9.82 1.33 24.44
CA THR A 215 -9.81 1.82 25.82
C THR A 215 -11.16 1.59 26.50
N LYS A 216 -12.28 1.80 25.80
CA LYS A 216 -13.63 1.47 26.31
C LYS A 216 -13.77 -0.02 26.61
N ARG A 217 -13.30 -0.90 25.71
CA ARG A 217 -13.32 -2.36 25.92
C ARG A 217 -12.43 -2.78 27.09
N ALA A 218 -11.24 -2.18 27.23
CA ALA A 218 -10.38 -2.46 28.36
C ALA A 218 -11.01 -2.02 29.69
N ALA A 219 -11.65 -0.84 29.71
CA ALA A 219 -12.35 -0.32 30.88
C ALA A 219 -13.58 -1.18 31.25
N SER A 220 -14.40 -1.58 30.28
CA SER A 220 -15.57 -2.43 30.53
C SER A 220 -15.17 -3.82 31.03
N ASN A 221 -14.10 -4.39 30.45
CA ASN A 221 -13.58 -5.67 30.90
C ASN A 221 -12.97 -5.58 32.31
N GLY A 222 -12.35 -4.44 32.65
CA GLY A 222 -11.87 -4.15 34.00
C GLY A 222 -13.01 -4.09 35.02
N SER A 223 -14.07 -3.34 34.72
CA SER A 223 -15.28 -3.23 35.55
C SER A 223 -15.91 -4.60 35.78
N PHE A 224 -16.10 -5.39 34.72
CA PHE A 224 -16.67 -6.73 34.82
C PHE A 224 -15.80 -7.68 35.67
N ALA A 225 -14.48 -7.61 35.52
CA ALA A 225 -13.56 -8.42 36.32
C ALA A 225 -13.51 -7.99 37.80
N GLU A 226 -13.72 -6.71 38.09
CA GLU A 226 -13.83 -6.19 39.46
C GLU A 226 -15.15 -6.57 40.10
N GLU A 227 -16.28 -6.46 39.38
CA GLU A 227 -17.59 -6.95 39.81
C GLU A 227 -17.57 -8.46 40.11
N MET A 228 -16.97 -9.27 39.24
CA MET A 228 -16.79 -10.71 39.50
C MET A 228 -15.94 -11.00 40.74
N ARG A 229 -14.88 -10.22 41.00
CA ARG A 229 -14.05 -10.40 42.21
C ARG A 229 -14.81 -10.01 43.48
N SER A 230 -15.55 -8.90 43.45
CA SER A 230 -16.38 -8.48 44.58
C SER A 230 -17.50 -9.50 44.89
N ALA A 231 -18.12 -10.07 43.86
CA ALA A 231 -19.13 -11.12 44.02
C ALA A 231 -18.55 -12.42 44.61
N LEU A 232 -17.30 -12.78 44.27
CA LEU A 232 -16.63 -13.94 44.85
C LEU A 232 -16.16 -13.72 46.29
N ASP A 233 -15.76 -12.50 46.64
CA ASP A 233 -15.35 -12.17 48.01
C ASP A 233 -16.53 -12.20 48.97
N THR A 234 -17.67 -11.64 48.54
CA THR A 234 -18.93 -11.69 49.32
C THR A 234 -19.46 -13.10 49.54
N CYS A 235 -19.16 -14.06 48.65
CA CYS A 235 -19.52 -15.47 48.87
C CYS A 235 -18.63 -16.19 49.90
N LYS A 236 -17.43 -15.69 50.20
CA LYS A 236 -16.53 -16.30 51.19
C LYS A 236 -16.86 -15.90 52.63
N GLU A 237 -17.52 -14.77 52.82
CA GLU A 237 -17.86 -14.27 54.16
C GLU A 237 -19.04 -15.04 54.79
N ASP A 238 -19.81 -15.82 54.01
CA ASP A 238 -21.01 -16.55 54.48
C ASP A 238 -20.74 -18.05 54.78
N GLU A 239 -19.52 -18.55 54.54
CA GLU A 239 -19.11 -19.94 54.86
C GLU A 239 -18.21 -20.02 56.12
N GLY A 240 -18.03 -18.92 56.86
CA GLY A 240 -17.03 -18.79 57.92
C GLY A 240 -17.51 -18.83 59.38
N GLU A 241 -18.80 -19.07 59.66
CA GLU A 241 -19.33 -18.99 61.03
C GLU A 241 -19.63 -20.34 61.72
N ASP A 242 -19.32 -21.49 61.12
CA ASP A 242 -19.58 -22.81 61.75
C ASP A 242 -18.38 -23.78 61.68
N GLU A 243 -17.19 -23.40 62.16
CA GLU A 243 -16.22 -24.41 62.65
C GLU A 243 -15.54 -23.93 63.95
N ASP A 244 -16.27 -24.14 65.04
CA ASP A 244 -15.74 -24.29 66.40
C ASP A 244 -14.67 -25.40 66.46
N GLU A 245 -13.58 -25.07 67.15
CA GLU A 245 -12.78 -25.93 68.02
C GLU A 245 -12.37 -27.35 67.53
N ALA A 246 -11.22 -27.44 66.87
CA ALA A 246 -10.33 -28.60 67.06
C ALA A 246 -8.85 -28.18 67.06
N GLN A 247 -8.32 -28.04 68.27
CA GLN A 247 -6.91 -27.93 68.59
C GLN A 247 -6.09 -29.05 67.91
N SER A 248 -4.98 -28.71 67.24
CA SER A 248 -3.87 -29.66 67.10
C SER A 248 -2.53 -28.92 67.05
N SER A 249 -1.90 -28.82 68.21
CA SER A 249 -0.51 -28.44 68.35
C SER A 249 0.36 -29.57 67.78
N VAL A 250 0.96 -29.36 66.60
CA VAL A 250 2.08 -30.20 66.15
C VAL A 250 3.36 -29.43 66.41
N HIS A 251 3.98 -29.79 67.54
CA HIS A 251 5.33 -29.43 67.95
C HIS A 251 6.31 -30.10 66.96
N ILE A 252 7.06 -29.32 66.20
CA ILE A 252 8.16 -29.83 65.36
C ILE A 252 9.45 -29.63 66.16
N GLU A 253 10.01 -30.77 66.58
CA GLU A 253 11.24 -30.91 67.35
C GLU A 253 12.46 -30.70 66.43
N GLU A 254 13.36 -29.80 66.84
CA GLU A 254 14.69 -29.59 66.24
C GLU A 254 15.54 -30.86 66.40
N VAL A 255 16.06 -31.40 65.30
CA VAL A 255 17.12 -32.42 65.32
C VAL A 255 18.41 -31.78 64.78
N GLN A 256 19.44 -31.83 65.63
CA GLN A 256 20.83 -31.44 65.36
C GLN A 256 21.49 -32.26 64.24
#